data_AF-A0A959J0L0-F1
#
_entry.id   AF-A0A959J0L0-F1
#
_cell.length_a   1.000
_cell.length_b   1.000
_cell.length_c   1.000
_cell.angle_alpha   90.00
_cell.angle_beta   90.00
_cell.angle_gamma   90.00
#
_symmetry.space_group_name_H-M   'P 1'
#
loop_
_entity.id
_entity.type
_entity.pdbx_description
1 polymer ?
#
loop_
_entity_poly.entity_id
_entity_poly.type
_entity_poly.pdbx_seq_one_letter_code
_entity_poly.pdbx_strand_id
1 'polypeptide(L)'
;MWKERIIGQYSEGRPGPLFLVSAAIHGNEIAGVRAIEKLAYLLKMEAINNTDFRFSGKFLGFIGNLKAYKSGKRYIDMDLNRIWNNEGLNDSIAEHIEMKAIKDLIK
;
A
#
# COMPACT_ATOMS: atom_id res chain seq x y z
N MET A 1 8.45 0.58 -11.13
CA MET A 1 7.03 0.91 -10.86
C MET A 1 6.42 0.09 -9.71
N TRP A 2 6.09 -1.20 -9.87
CA TRP A 2 5.42 -2.00 -8.81
C TRP A 2 6.23 -2.16 -7.52
N LYS A 3 7.51 -2.53 -7.65
CA LYS A 3 8.43 -2.71 -6.51
C LYS A 3 8.58 -1.45 -5.65
N GLU A 4 8.39 -0.27 -6.22
CA GLU A 4 8.53 1.01 -5.51
C GLU A 4 7.32 1.33 -4.63
N ARG A 5 6.19 0.61 -4.80
CA ARG A 5 4.98 0.82 -3.99
C ARG A 5 4.98 -0.03 -2.73
N ILE A 6 5.60 -1.20 -2.76
CA ILE A 6 5.60 -2.13 -1.63
C ILE A 6 6.54 -1.60 -0.57
N ILE A 7 6.00 -1.30 0.61
CA ILE A 7 6.72 -0.74 1.76
C ILE A 7 6.72 -1.68 2.96
N GLY A 8 5.92 -2.74 2.92
CA GLY A 8 5.94 -3.80 3.92
C GLY A 8 5.37 -5.09 3.34
N GLN A 9 5.97 -6.22 3.67
CA GLN A 9 5.39 -7.53 3.37
C GLN A 9 5.89 -8.56 4.36
N TYR A 10 5.03 -9.53 4.69
CA TYR A 10 5.37 -10.65 5.55
C TYR A 10 4.48 -11.87 5.24
N SER A 11 5.07 -13.07 5.23
CA SER A 11 4.36 -14.35 5.09
C SER A 11 5.30 -15.49 5.48
N GLU A 12 4.74 -16.59 6.00
CA GLU A 12 5.45 -17.85 6.24
C GLU A 12 5.12 -18.93 5.19
N GLY A 13 4.44 -18.56 4.10
CA GLY A 13 4.01 -19.51 3.06
C GLY A 13 2.86 -20.44 3.50
N ARG A 14 2.30 -20.24 4.69
CA ARG A 14 1.12 -20.97 5.18
C ARG A 14 -0.15 -20.42 4.51
N PRO A 15 -1.08 -21.29 4.05
CA PRO A 15 -2.36 -20.85 3.50
C PRO A 15 -3.14 -19.96 4.49
N GLY A 16 -3.79 -18.92 3.97
CA GLY A 16 -4.56 -17.98 4.77
C GLY A 16 -4.91 -16.72 3.97
N PRO A 17 -5.56 -15.73 4.61
CA PRO A 17 -6.01 -14.52 3.94
C PRO A 17 -4.85 -13.63 3.49
N LEU A 18 -5.07 -12.84 2.44
CA LEU A 18 -4.24 -11.69 2.12
C LEU A 18 -4.75 -10.49 2.92
N PHE A 19 -3.94 -10.00 3.86
CA PHE A 19 -4.16 -8.73 4.51
C PHE A 19 -3.43 -7.62 3.75
N LEU A 20 -4.20 -6.91 2.93
CA LEU A 20 -3.72 -5.82 2.09
C LEU A 20 -3.95 -4.48 2.78
N VAL A 21 -2.89 -3.67 2.95
CA VAL A 21 -2.96 -2.38 3.64
C VAL A 21 -2.37 -1.28 2.75
N SER A 22 -3.13 -0.22 2.54
CA SER A 22 -2.64 0.96 1.81
C SER A 22 -2.27 2.09 2.78
N ALA A 23 -1.27 2.87 2.41
CA ALA A 23 -0.95 4.15 3.03
C ALA A 23 -0.63 5.20 1.95
N ALA A 24 -0.54 6.46 2.35
CA ALA A 24 -0.27 7.58 1.45
C ALA A 24 -1.18 7.59 0.21
N ILE A 25 -2.47 7.31 0.41
CA ILE A 25 -3.48 7.57 -0.62
C ILE A 25 -3.54 9.09 -0.87
N HIS A 26 -3.49 9.88 0.20
CA HIS A 26 -2.97 11.24 0.12
C HIS A 26 -1.46 11.23 0.38
N GLY A 27 -0.68 11.72 -0.56
CA GLY A 27 0.78 11.56 -0.53
C GLY A 27 1.50 12.22 0.65
N ASN A 28 0.91 13.26 1.24
CA ASN A 28 1.46 13.97 2.39
C ASN A 28 1.18 13.28 3.74
N GLU A 29 0.40 12.19 3.77
CA GLU A 29 0.04 11.45 4.99
C GLU A 29 1.05 10.33 5.30
N ILE A 30 2.19 10.70 5.88
CA ILE A 30 3.33 9.79 6.09
C ILE A 30 3.15 8.79 7.25
N ALA A 31 2.22 9.02 8.17
CA ALA A 31 2.10 8.24 9.39
C ALA A 31 1.77 6.75 9.09
N GLY A 32 0.84 6.51 8.16
CA GLY A 32 0.49 5.15 7.73
C GLY A 32 1.65 4.41 7.08
N VAL A 33 2.51 5.11 6.33
CA VAL A 33 3.71 4.52 5.69
C VAL A 33 4.64 3.96 6.76
N ARG A 34 4.98 4.79 7.76
CA ARG A 34 5.83 4.39 8.88
C ARG A 34 5.24 3.25 9.70
N ALA A 35 3.91 3.26 9.91
CA ALA A 35 3.22 2.20 10.62
C ALA A 35 3.33 0.85 9.89
N ILE A 36 3.16 0.84 8.57
CA ILE A 36 3.30 -0.36 7.73
C ILE A 36 4.73 -0.90 7.76
N GLU A 37 5.73 -0.03 7.60
CA GLU A 37 7.15 -0.40 7.69
C GLU A 37 7.47 -1.00 9.06
N LYS A 38 6.98 -0.36 10.13
CA LYS A 38 7.17 -0.84 11.50
C LYS A 38 6.49 -2.18 11.74
N LEU A 39 5.27 -2.39 11.24
CA LEU A 39 4.57 -3.66 11.35
C LEU A 39 5.32 -4.78 10.61
N ALA A 40 5.80 -4.53 9.39
CA ALA A 40 6.61 -5.50 8.65
C ALA A 40 7.88 -5.89 9.42
N TYR A 41 8.54 -4.90 10.06
CA TYR A 41 9.69 -5.14 10.92
C TYR A 41 9.31 -5.98 12.15
N LEU A 42 8.24 -5.61 12.86
CA LEU A 42 7.79 -6.31 14.08
C LEU A 42 7.39 -7.76 13.79
N LEU A 43 6.69 -8.03 12.69
CA LEU A 43 6.35 -9.40 12.27
C LEU A 43 7.60 -10.26 12.04
N LYS A 44 8.63 -9.69 11.41
CA LYS A 44 9.92 -10.38 11.23
C LYS A 44 10.62 -10.64 12.57
N MET A 45 10.60 -9.67 13.47
CA MET A 45 11.22 -9.83 14.80
C MET A 45 10.49 -10.88 15.63
N GLU A 46 9.16 -10.90 15.58
CA GLU A 46 8.35 -11.90 16.28
C GLU A 46 8.69 -13.32 15.81
N ALA A 47 8.82 -13.51 14.49
CA ALA A 47 9.20 -14.80 13.91
C ALA A 47 10.60 -15.30 14.30
N ILE A 48 11.53 -14.37 14.58
CA ILE A 48 12.89 -14.71 15.02
C ILE A 48 12.92 -15.00 16.51
N ASN A 49 12.20 -14.20 17.31
CA ASN A 49 12.32 -14.22 18.77
C ASN A 49 11.34 -15.18 19.46
N ASN A 50 10.26 -15.57 18.78
CA ASN A 50 9.21 -16.42 19.32
C ASN A 50 9.03 -17.67 18.46
N THR A 51 9.55 -18.81 18.92
CA THR A 51 9.49 -20.09 18.20
C THR A 51 8.08 -20.63 18.00
N ASP A 52 7.13 -20.17 18.79
CA ASP A 52 5.72 -20.56 18.72
C ASP A 52 4.88 -19.63 17.84
N PHE A 53 5.46 -18.52 17.38
CA PHE A 53 4.79 -17.63 16.45
C PHE A 53 4.49 -18.35 15.13
N ARG A 54 3.26 -18.19 14.65
CA ARG A 54 2.78 -18.76 13.38
C ARG A 54 1.97 -17.70 12.66
N PHE A 55 2.28 -17.48 11.39
CA PHE A 55 1.56 -16.51 10.56
C PHE A 55 0.93 -17.20 9.35
N SER A 56 -0.40 -17.30 9.35
CA SER A 56 -1.17 -17.86 8.24
C SER A 56 -1.65 -16.78 7.29
N GLY A 57 -1.32 -16.91 6.01
CA GLY A 57 -1.64 -15.93 4.98
C GLY A 57 -0.48 -14.99 4.66
N LYS A 58 -0.82 -13.79 4.17
CA LYS A 58 0.17 -12.80 3.71
C LYS A 58 -0.24 -11.40 4.11
N PHE A 59 0.69 -10.65 4.69
CA PHE A 59 0.60 -9.21 4.85
C PHE A 59 1.29 -8.52 3.67
N LEU A 60 0.63 -7.54 3.07
CA LEU A 60 1.19 -6.69 2.03
C LEU A 60 0.76 -5.24 2.24
N GLY A 61 1.74 -4.38 2.53
CA GLY A 61 1.58 -2.94 2.71
C GLY A 61 2.13 -2.17 1.52
N PHE A 62 1.38 -1.20 1.00
CA PHE A 62 1.77 -0.44 -0.19
C PHE A 62 1.41 1.05 -0.16
N ILE A 63 2.11 1.83 -0.97
CA ILE A 63 1.84 3.24 -1.25
C ILE A 63 0.72 3.35 -2.30
N GLY A 64 -0.36 4.03 -1.92
CA GLY A 64 -1.51 4.33 -2.77
C GLY A 64 -1.17 5.28 -3.92
N ASN A 65 -0.91 6.55 -3.61
CA ASN A 65 -0.54 7.57 -4.60
C ASN A 65 0.98 7.81 -4.57
N LEU A 66 1.74 7.01 -5.35
CA LEU A 66 3.20 7.04 -5.35
C LEU A 66 3.75 8.37 -5.83
N LYS A 67 3.12 8.99 -6.84
CA LYS A 67 3.53 10.32 -7.34
C LYS A 67 3.30 11.41 -6.29
N ALA A 68 2.12 11.45 -5.68
CA ALA A 68 1.83 12.43 -4.63
C ALA A 68 2.74 12.21 -3.40
N TYR A 69 2.99 10.95 -3.02
CA TYR A 69 3.89 10.60 -1.92
C TYR A 69 5.32 11.11 -2.17
N LYS A 70 5.89 10.83 -3.36
CA LYS A 70 7.23 11.31 -3.74
C LYS A 70 7.34 12.83 -3.79
N SER A 71 6.23 13.54 -4.03
CA SER A 71 6.19 15.01 -4.04
C SER A 71 5.75 15.64 -2.71
N GLY A 72 5.42 14.84 -1.69
CA GLY A 72 4.93 15.32 -0.40
C GLY A 72 3.61 16.08 -0.49
N LYS A 73 2.81 15.86 -1.55
CA LYS A 73 1.53 16.55 -1.78
C LYS A 73 0.35 15.65 -1.40
N ARG A 74 -0.79 16.26 -1.09
CA ARG A 74 -2.05 15.53 -0.88
C ARG A 74 -2.43 14.71 -2.12
N TYR A 75 -2.35 15.31 -3.30
CA TYR A 75 -2.55 14.68 -4.60
C TYR A 75 -1.77 15.46 -5.67
N ILE A 76 -1.72 14.96 -6.91
CA ILE A 76 -1.11 15.64 -8.05
C ILE A 76 -2.15 16.51 -8.75
N ASP A 77 -3.13 15.90 -9.42
CA ASP A 77 -4.17 16.62 -10.17
C ASP A 77 -5.50 16.58 -9.39
N MET A 78 -5.85 15.42 -8.84
CA MET A 78 -7.14 15.18 -8.19
C MET A 78 -7.03 14.28 -6.96
N ASP A 79 -7.99 14.40 -6.04
CA ASP A 79 -8.03 13.53 -4.86
C ASP A 79 -8.35 12.06 -5.26
N LEU A 80 -7.37 11.16 -5.10
CA LEU A 80 -7.48 9.74 -5.46
C LEU A 80 -8.64 9.04 -4.72
N ASN A 81 -8.99 9.47 -3.50
CA ASN A 81 -10.10 8.91 -2.73
C ASN A 81 -11.50 9.34 -3.22
N ARG A 82 -11.58 10.19 -4.24
CA ARG A 82 -12.86 10.70 -4.77
C ARG A 82 -13.21 10.20 -6.17
N ILE A 83 -12.31 9.45 -6.81
CA ILE A 83 -12.43 9.09 -8.22
C ILE A 83 -12.60 7.58 -8.47
N TRP A 84 -12.72 6.77 -7.41
CA TRP A 84 -12.82 5.31 -7.53
C TRP A 84 -14.04 4.82 -8.34
N ASN A 85 -15.16 5.52 -8.23
CA ASN A 85 -16.44 5.15 -8.85
C ASN A 85 -16.85 6.07 -10.01
N ASN A 86 -16.05 7.08 -10.34
CA ASN A 86 -16.40 8.06 -11.37
C ASN A 86 -15.83 7.63 -12.71
N GLU A 87 -16.64 6.94 -13.52
CA GLU A 87 -16.28 6.51 -14.87
C GLU A 87 -16.18 7.67 -15.88
N GLY A 88 -16.56 8.90 -15.49
CA GLY A 88 -16.75 10.03 -16.40
C GLY A 88 -15.83 11.24 -16.22
N LEU A 89 -14.79 11.18 -15.39
CA LEU A 89 -13.85 12.30 -15.26
C LEU A 89 -12.72 12.15 -16.28
N ASN A 90 -12.86 12.89 -17.39
CA ASN A 90 -11.70 13.31 -18.18
C ASN A 90 -10.83 14.25 -17.32
N ASP A 91 -9.50 14.10 -17.45
CA ASP A 91 -8.47 15.07 -17.07
C ASP A 91 -7.78 14.96 -15.68
N SER A 92 -7.49 13.74 -15.21
CA SER A 92 -6.29 13.50 -14.38
C SER A 92 -5.54 12.26 -14.89
N ILE A 93 -4.46 12.49 -15.63
CA ILE A 93 -3.57 11.41 -16.07
C ILE A 93 -2.85 10.81 -14.85
N ALA A 94 -2.49 11.63 -13.86
CA ALA A 94 -1.70 11.17 -12.73
C ALA A 94 -2.46 10.16 -11.87
N GLU A 95 -3.60 10.52 -11.31
CA GLU A 95 -4.35 9.63 -10.42
C GLU A 95 -5.02 8.46 -11.13
N HIS A 96 -5.36 8.58 -12.43
CA HIS A 96 -5.81 7.42 -13.19
C HIS A 96 -4.71 6.37 -13.33
N ILE A 97 -3.45 6.78 -13.56
CA ILE A 97 -2.30 5.87 -13.56
C ILE A 97 -2.12 5.22 -12.18
N GLU A 98 -2.26 5.99 -11.10
CA GLU A 98 -2.18 5.47 -9.73
C GLU A 98 -3.29 4.43 -9.48
N MET A 99 -4.54 4.75 -9.83
CA MET A 99 -5.68 3.84 -9.66
C MET A 99 -5.51 2.55 -10.47
N LYS A 100 -5.06 2.64 -11.73
CA LYS A 100 -4.76 1.46 -12.55
C LYS A 100 -3.69 0.60 -11.89
N ALA A 101 -2.62 1.22 -11.39
CA ALA A 101 -1.58 0.51 -10.65
C ALA A 101 -2.11 -0.08 -9.32
N ILE A 102 -3.11 0.49 -8.66
CA ILE A 102 -3.70 -0.18 -7.48
C ILE A 102 -4.54 -1.38 -7.94
N LYS A 103 -5.32 -1.23 -9.02
CA LYS A 103 -6.18 -2.30 -9.55
C LYS A 103 -5.38 -3.51 -10.02
N ASP A 104 -4.25 -3.34 -10.71
CA ASP A 104 -3.43 -4.51 -11.09
C ASP A 104 -2.60 -5.09 -9.91
N LEU A 105 -2.59 -4.45 -8.73
CA LEU A 105 -2.05 -5.06 -7.50
C LEU A 105 -3.01 -6.09 -6.90
N ILE A 106 -4.31 -5.83 -7.03
CA ILE A 106 -5.39 -6.55 -6.34
C ILE A 106 -5.94 -7.71 -7.19
N LYS A 107 -5.71 -7.68 -8.50
CA LYS A 107 -6.05 -8.75 -9.45
C LYS A 107 -4.95 -9.81 -9.53
#